data_AF-A0A5K1VBM1-F1
#
_entry.id   AF-A0A5K1VBM1-F1
#
_cell.length_a   1.000
_cell.length_b   1.000
_cell.length_c   1.000
_cell.angle_alpha   90.00
_cell.angle_beta   90.00
_cell.angle_gamma   90.00
#
_symmetry.space_group_name_H-M   'P 1'
#
loop_
_entity.id
_entity.type
_entity.pdbx_description
1 polymer ?
#
loop_
_entity_poly.entity_id
_entity_poly.type
_entity_poly.pdbx_seq_one_letter_code
_entity_poly.pdbx_strand_id
1 'polypeptide(L)'
;MANGRTEIMAVSEEYYEPVVKKENKIEYVDNLYLSKNILNNRENALNYFYTSPFYTSRSHLSLNEKIRVGKIISDDEEGYLFDITYDNLAVLKKNEPEDLVSIHIYYNTNSIFHISLTHKYNVKNIMCKKIIQMFCILNGKIYSSRSFGELLNNKIANIVRNVEKFYDCVNNMMNFNITSNYNFERKMDEQLDNQHMNYRLEDVYISTKKKKTG
;
A
#
# COMPACT_ATOMS: atom_id res chain seq x y z
N MET A 1 19.03 11.01 -56.37
CA MET A 1 17.63 11.01 -55.90
C MET A 1 17.57 10.09 -54.71
N ALA A 2 17.39 10.67 -53.52
CA ALA A 2 17.41 9.97 -52.25
C ALA A 2 16.00 9.50 -51.89
N ASN A 3 15.83 8.21 -51.60
CA ASN A 3 14.65 7.71 -50.89
C ASN A 3 15.10 7.36 -49.47
N GLY A 4 15.06 8.36 -48.59
CA GLY A 4 15.19 8.17 -47.16
C GLY A 4 13.95 7.47 -46.64
N ARG A 5 14.09 6.18 -46.28
CA ARG A 5 13.14 5.52 -45.38
C ARG A 5 13.41 6.06 -43.99
N THR A 6 12.54 6.95 -43.52
CA THR A 6 12.52 7.37 -42.12
C THR A 6 11.98 6.19 -41.32
N GLU A 7 12.87 5.44 -40.66
CA GLU A 7 12.49 4.53 -39.58
C GLU A 7 11.90 5.39 -38.47
N ILE A 8 10.58 5.36 -38.34
CA ILE A 8 9.92 5.90 -37.16
C ILE A 8 10.19 4.87 -36.05
N MET A 9 11.31 5.03 -35.34
CA MET A 9 11.52 4.35 -34.07
C MET A 9 10.34 4.74 -33.18
N ALA A 10 9.42 3.80 -32.95
CA ALA A 10 8.44 3.92 -31.90
C ALA A 10 9.24 4.11 -30.61
N VAL A 11 9.26 5.35 -30.10
CA VAL A 11 9.79 5.63 -28.78
C VAL A 11 8.93 4.80 -27.84
N SER A 12 9.51 3.76 -27.24
CA SER A 12 8.87 3.03 -26.16
C SER A 12 8.54 4.07 -25.09
N GLU A 13 7.27 4.43 -24.96
CA GLU A 13 6.83 5.27 -23.87
C GLU A 13 7.26 4.56 -22.58
N GLU A 14 8.22 5.16 -21.87
CA GLU A 14 8.67 4.63 -20.60
C GLU A 14 7.46 4.65 -19.67
N TYR A 15 6.89 3.47 -19.44
CA TYR A 15 5.75 3.32 -18.57
C TYR A 15 6.15 3.82 -17.17
N TYR A 16 5.49 4.88 -16.71
CA TYR A 16 5.76 5.41 -15.37
C TYR A 16 5.31 4.38 -14.33
N GLU A 17 6.27 3.65 -13.76
CA GLU A 17 6.00 2.82 -12.61
C GLU A 17 5.93 3.70 -11.35
N PRO A 18 4.79 3.75 -10.64
CA PRO A 18 4.72 4.47 -9.38
C PRO A 18 5.65 3.82 -8.35
N VAL A 19 6.72 4.53 -7.98
CA VAL A 19 7.70 4.04 -7.00
C VAL A 19 7.17 4.29 -5.60
N VAL A 20 6.88 3.22 -4.86
CA VAL A 20 6.59 3.31 -3.43
C VAL A 20 7.83 3.83 -2.71
N LYS A 21 7.71 4.98 -2.03
CA LYS A 21 8.77 5.56 -1.19
C LYS A 21 9.35 4.51 -0.24
N LYS A 22 10.67 4.49 -0.09
CA LYS A 22 11.38 3.52 0.78
C LYS A 22 10.83 3.51 2.21
N GLU A 23 10.51 4.69 2.74
CA GLU A 23 9.92 4.89 4.08
C GLU A 23 8.56 4.16 4.23
N ASN A 24 7.76 4.07 3.17
CA ASN A 24 6.43 3.46 3.17
C ASN A 24 6.46 1.92 3.04
N LYS A 25 7.65 1.32 3.05
CA LYS A 25 7.88 -0.13 3.06
C LYS A 25 8.39 -0.64 4.41
N ILE A 26 8.64 0.26 5.36
CA ILE A 26 9.27 -0.05 6.63
C ILE A 26 8.20 -0.09 7.72
N GLU A 27 8.26 -1.13 8.54
CA GLU A 27 7.60 -1.23 9.84
C GLU A 27 8.70 -1.13 10.90
N TYR A 28 8.49 -0.32 11.93
CA TYR A 28 9.46 -0.17 13.02
C TYR A 28 8.84 -0.55 14.37
N VAL A 29 9.60 -1.30 15.18
CA VAL A 29 9.24 -1.66 16.55
C VAL A 29 10.48 -1.61 17.42
N ASP A 30 10.44 -0.84 18.51
CA ASP A 30 11.41 -0.92 19.61
C ASP A 30 10.80 -1.65 20.81
N ASN A 31 11.09 -2.94 20.92
CA ASN A 31 10.63 -3.77 22.03
C ASN A 31 11.28 -3.38 23.36
N LEU A 32 12.50 -2.83 23.34
CA LEU A 32 13.19 -2.41 24.56
C LEU A 32 12.48 -1.21 25.17
N TYR A 33 12.11 -0.22 24.36
CA TYR A 33 11.32 0.91 24.82
C TYR A 33 9.95 0.46 25.34
N LEU A 34 9.24 -0.37 24.56
CA LEU A 34 7.91 -0.83 24.90
C LEU A 34 7.89 -1.75 26.12
N SER A 35 8.99 -2.41 26.48
CA SER A 35 9.07 -3.21 27.71
C SER A 35 9.19 -2.38 29.00
N LYS A 36 9.61 -1.12 28.88
CA LYS A 36 9.86 -0.21 30.01
C LYS A 36 8.78 0.85 30.16
N ASN A 37 8.13 1.21 29.06
CA ASN A 37 7.18 2.31 28.99
C ASN A 37 5.84 1.86 28.44
N ILE A 38 4.77 2.45 28.97
CA ILE A 38 3.40 2.17 28.56
C ILE A 38 2.93 3.30 27.65
N LEU A 39 2.34 2.93 26.51
CA LEU A 39 1.72 3.86 25.55
C LEU A 39 0.34 4.37 26.03
N ASN A 40 0.25 4.88 27.26
CA ASN A 40 -0.98 5.36 27.89
C ASN A 40 -1.17 6.89 27.83
N ASN A 41 -0.19 7.61 27.29
CA ASN A 41 -0.21 9.06 27.16
C ASN A 41 0.56 9.52 25.92
N ARG A 42 0.34 10.78 25.54
CA ARG A 42 0.91 11.39 24.33
C ARG A 42 2.42 11.58 24.42
N GLU A 43 2.95 11.88 25.60
CA GLU A 43 4.39 12.09 25.80
C GLU A 43 5.18 10.81 25.58
N ASN A 44 4.75 9.68 26.17
CA ASN A 44 5.34 8.37 25.96
C ASN A 44 5.24 7.93 24.50
N ALA A 45 4.10 8.18 23.84
CA ALA A 45 3.95 7.87 22.42
C ALA A 45 4.89 8.68 21.52
N LEU A 46 5.09 9.97 21.83
CA LEU A 46 5.99 10.82 21.06
C LEU A 46 7.47 10.48 21.34
N ASN A 47 7.81 10.17 22.60
CA ASN A 47 9.12 9.66 22.98
C ASN A 47 9.45 8.31 22.32
N TYR A 48 8.45 7.43 22.23
CA TYR A 48 8.57 6.20 21.46
C TYR A 48 8.85 6.49 19.98
N PHE A 49 8.12 7.44 19.38
CA PHE A 49 8.34 7.82 17.99
C PHE A 49 9.74 8.36 17.71
N TYR A 50 10.36 9.07 18.66
CA TYR A 50 11.73 9.58 18.50
C TYR A 50 12.80 8.48 18.39
N THR A 51 12.52 7.26 18.84
CA THR A 51 13.42 6.10 18.65
C THR A 51 13.45 5.62 17.20
N SER A 52 12.45 6.00 16.41
CA SER A 52 12.25 5.47 15.06
C SER A 52 13.15 6.10 13.99
N PRO A 53 13.47 5.36 12.91
CA PRO A 53 14.21 5.90 11.76
C PRO A 53 13.46 7.03 11.04
N PHE A 54 12.12 7.07 11.19
CA PHE A 54 11.28 8.14 10.64
C PHE A 54 11.58 9.49 11.28
N TYR A 55 11.96 9.51 12.56
CA TYR A 55 12.37 10.71 13.25
C TYR A 55 13.84 11.03 13.04
N THR A 56 14.74 10.05 13.23
CA THR A 56 16.20 10.29 13.20
C THR A 56 16.70 10.81 11.84
N SER A 57 16.02 10.46 10.75
CA SER A 57 16.33 11.00 9.41
C SER A 57 16.10 12.52 9.28
N ARG A 58 15.20 13.11 10.07
CA ARG A 58 14.81 14.53 10.01
C ARG A 58 14.97 15.29 11.33
N SER A 59 15.54 14.65 12.35
CA SER A 59 15.68 15.21 13.70
C SER A 59 16.47 16.51 13.72
N HIS A 60 17.53 16.61 12.91
CA HIS A 60 18.38 17.81 12.79
C HIS A 60 17.64 19.07 12.30
N LEU A 61 16.52 18.91 11.58
CA LEU A 61 15.67 20.02 11.12
C LEU A 61 14.45 20.21 12.02
N SER A 62 14.31 19.37 13.04
CA SER A 62 13.12 19.33 13.86
C SER A 62 13.25 20.26 15.06
N LEU A 63 12.21 21.06 15.24
CA LEU A 63 11.95 21.85 16.43
C LEU A 63 11.85 20.96 17.69
N ASN A 64 11.44 19.70 17.55
CA ASN A 64 11.31 18.77 18.67
C ASN A 64 12.64 18.56 19.43
N GLU A 65 13.80 18.59 18.77
CA GLU A 65 15.08 18.48 19.47
C GLU A 65 15.34 19.68 20.40
N LYS A 66 14.93 20.90 19.99
CA LYS A 66 15.00 22.07 20.87
C LYS A 66 14.10 21.90 22.10
N ILE A 67 12.87 21.41 21.90
CA ILE A 67 11.91 21.14 22.99
C ILE A 67 12.49 20.10 23.96
N ARG A 68 13.07 19.02 23.44
CA ARG A 68 13.65 17.93 24.24
C ARG A 68 14.83 18.36 25.10
N VAL A 69 15.61 19.35 24.65
CA VAL A 69 16.70 19.97 25.42
C VAL A 69 16.16 21.04 26.40
N GLY A 70 14.84 21.23 26.46
CA GLY A 70 14.19 22.16 27.39
C GLY A 70 14.13 23.60 26.88
N LYS A 71 14.39 23.85 25.58
CA LYS A 71 14.23 25.18 25.00
C LYS A 71 12.75 25.45 24.72
N ILE A 72 12.29 26.63 25.16
CA ILE A 72 10.97 27.15 24.81
C ILE A 72 11.04 27.67 23.38
N ILE A 73 10.16 27.17 22.52
CA ILE A 73 10.05 27.58 21.13
C ILE A 73 9.06 28.74 21.06
N SER A 74 9.46 29.86 20.45
CA SER A 74 8.53 30.95 20.16
C SER A 74 7.59 30.58 19.02
N ASP A 75 6.42 31.21 18.98
CA ASP A 75 5.43 30.95 17.93
C ASP A 75 5.97 31.25 16.52
N ASP A 76 6.90 32.19 16.43
CA ASP A 76 7.56 32.65 15.20
C ASP A 76 8.70 31.75 14.71
N GLU A 77 9.13 30.75 15.48
CA GLU A 77 10.16 29.84 15.00
C GLU A 77 9.65 28.96 13.85
N GLU A 78 10.42 28.95 12.77
CA GLU A 78 10.24 28.09 11.61
C GLU A 78 10.94 26.74 11.79
N GLY A 79 10.42 25.72 11.11
CA GLY A 79 11.03 24.39 11.09
C GLY A 79 10.01 23.27 11.07
N TYR A 80 10.50 22.05 11.28
CA TYR A 80 9.68 20.85 11.27
C TYR A 80 9.26 20.47 12.68
N LEU A 81 7.96 20.22 12.87
CA LEU A 81 7.38 19.82 14.13
C LEU A 81 6.68 18.46 13.95
N PHE A 82 7.06 17.50 14.78
CA PHE A 82 6.33 16.27 14.98
C PHE A 82 5.35 16.45 16.14
N ASP A 83 4.07 16.19 15.91
CA ASP A 83 3.04 16.26 16.94
C ASP A 83 1.96 15.20 16.71
N ILE A 84 1.33 14.75 17.78
CA ILE A 84 0.23 13.79 17.74
C ILE A 84 -1.05 14.53 17.32
N THR A 85 -1.69 14.10 16.24
CA THR A 85 -2.96 14.70 15.78
C THR A 85 -4.18 13.95 16.27
N TYR A 86 -4.02 12.67 16.59
CA TYR A 86 -5.09 11.81 17.07
C TYR A 86 -4.54 10.75 18.03
N ASP A 87 -5.32 10.43 19.05
CA ASP A 87 -5.11 9.30 19.96
C ASP A 87 -6.44 8.69 20.39
N ASN A 88 -6.47 7.38 20.61
CA ASN A 88 -7.67 6.65 21.04
C ASN A 88 -7.73 6.40 22.56
N LEU A 89 -6.90 7.09 23.36
CA LEU A 89 -6.72 6.81 24.78
C LEU A 89 -8.02 6.98 25.58
N ALA A 90 -8.86 7.96 25.22
CA ALA A 90 -10.14 8.19 25.86
C ALA A 90 -11.11 7.00 25.72
N VAL A 91 -10.98 6.21 24.65
CA VAL A 91 -11.78 4.99 24.45
C VAL A 91 -11.18 3.85 25.28
N LEU A 92 -9.85 3.72 25.28
CA LEU A 92 -9.15 2.63 25.98
C LEU A 92 -9.32 2.66 27.48
N LYS A 93 -9.34 3.86 28.08
CA LYS A 93 -9.55 4.08 29.52
C LYS A 93 -10.87 3.50 30.05
N LYS A 94 -11.87 3.28 29.19
CA LYS A 94 -13.17 2.73 29.61
C LYS A 94 -13.10 1.24 29.98
N ASN A 95 -12.18 0.51 29.37
CA ASN A 95 -12.02 -0.94 29.53
C ASN A 95 -10.60 -1.28 30.02
N GLU A 96 -10.01 -0.39 30.82
CA GLU A 96 -8.67 -0.58 31.35
C GLU A 96 -8.65 -1.76 32.35
N PRO A 97 -7.73 -2.73 32.19
CA PRO A 97 -7.58 -3.81 33.16
C PRO A 97 -7.02 -3.29 34.49
N GLU A 98 -7.27 -4.00 35.58
CA GLU A 98 -6.81 -3.57 36.92
C GLU A 98 -5.35 -3.94 37.20
N ASP A 99 -4.85 -5.02 36.59
CA ASP A 99 -3.50 -5.53 36.79
C ASP A 99 -2.46 -4.75 35.97
N LEU A 100 -1.34 -4.38 36.60
CA LEU A 100 -0.28 -3.56 36.00
C LEU A 100 0.35 -4.21 34.76
N VAL A 101 0.56 -5.52 34.78
CA VAL A 101 1.15 -6.24 33.63
C VAL A 101 0.15 -6.25 32.48
N SER A 102 -1.11 -6.49 32.78
CA SER A 102 -2.21 -6.45 31.83
C SER A 102 -2.42 -5.06 31.24
N ILE A 103 -2.32 -3.98 32.03
CA ILE A 103 -2.37 -2.58 31.57
C ILE A 103 -1.27 -2.32 30.55
N HIS A 104 -0.05 -2.77 30.87
CA HIS A 104 1.11 -2.56 30.02
C HIS A 104 0.93 -3.21 28.64
N ILE A 105 0.48 -4.47 28.60
CA ILE A 105 0.18 -5.18 27.35
C ILE A 105 -1.00 -4.51 26.62
N TYR A 106 -2.07 -4.19 27.36
CA TYR A 106 -3.29 -3.62 26.81
C TYR A 106 -3.06 -2.31 26.06
N TYR A 107 -2.35 -1.35 26.66
CA TYR A 107 -2.06 -0.09 25.99
C TYR A 107 -1.05 -0.28 24.85
N ASN A 108 0.00 -1.08 25.02
CA ASN A 108 0.99 -1.26 23.95
C ASN A 108 0.40 -1.96 22.72
N THR A 109 -0.60 -2.81 22.90
CA THR A 109 -1.30 -3.51 21.81
C THR A 109 -2.47 -2.72 21.22
N ASN A 110 -3.22 -1.97 22.03
CA ASN A 110 -4.48 -1.35 21.58
C ASN A 110 -4.38 0.16 21.34
N SER A 111 -3.31 0.81 21.80
CA SER A 111 -3.12 2.24 21.56
C SER A 111 -2.86 2.55 20.10
N ILE A 112 -3.59 3.55 19.61
CA ILE A 112 -3.50 4.10 18.27
C ILE A 112 -3.12 5.57 18.41
N PHE A 113 -2.04 5.95 17.75
CA PHE A 113 -1.62 7.35 17.66
C PHE A 113 -1.37 7.72 16.20
N HIS A 114 -1.82 8.91 15.81
CA HIS A 114 -1.41 9.52 14.55
C HIS A 114 -0.45 10.66 14.82
N ILE A 115 0.71 10.63 14.18
CA ILE A 115 1.76 11.63 14.32
C ILE A 115 1.89 12.37 12.99
N SER A 116 1.77 13.68 13.02
CA SER A 116 1.95 14.54 11.85
C SER A 116 3.33 15.16 11.86
N LEU A 117 3.95 15.22 10.68
CA LEU A 117 5.07 16.11 10.41
C LEU A 117 4.52 17.40 9.81
N THR A 118 4.58 18.48 10.57
CA THR A 118 4.15 19.81 10.17
C THR A 118 5.36 20.68 9.89
N HIS A 119 5.36 21.37 8.76
CA HIS A 119 6.33 22.43 8.46
C HIS A 119 5.72 23.78 8.83
N LYS A 120 6.35 24.46 9.78
CA LYS A 120 6.08 25.85 10.15
C LYS A 120 6.98 26.75 9.33
N TYR A 121 6.40 27.70 8.60
CA TYR A 121 7.15 28.66 7.77
C TYR A 121 6.42 30.00 7.75
N ASN A 122 7.15 31.10 7.63
CA ASN A 122 6.62 32.44 7.59
C ASN A 122 6.42 32.89 6.14
N VAL A 123 5.23 33.42 5.83
CA VAL A 123 4.96 34.10 4.56
C VAL A 123 4.39 35.47 4.86
N LYS A 124 5.12 36.53 4.47
CA LYS A 124 4.69 37.93 4.63
C LYS A 124 4.24 38.25 6.07
N ASN A 125 5.03 37.86 7.07
CA ASN A 125 4.75 38.02 8.50
C ASN A 125 3.54 37.22 9.03
N ILE A 126 3.10 36.18 8.32
CA ILE A 126 2.07 35.24 8.78
C ILE A 126 2.69 33.85 8.90
N MET A 127 2.63 33.30 10.12
CA MET A 127 3.08 31.93 10.37
C MET A 127 2.10 30.93 9.79
N CYS A 128 2.54 30.23 8.76
CA CYS A 128 1.79 29.19 8.07
C CYS A 128 2.23 27.80 8.56
N LYS A 129 1.30 26.86 8.57
CA LYS A 129 1.56 25.46 8.92
C LYS A 129 1.08 24.56 7.79
N LYS A 130 1.92 23.65 7.33
CA LYS A 130 1.58 22.64 6.32
C LYS A 130 1.93 21.25 6.80
N ILE A 131 0.95 20.35 6.81
CA ILE A 131 1.19 18.93 7.08
C ILE A 131 1.83 18.30 5.84
N ILE A 132 2.98 17.66 6.04
CA ILE A 132 3.77 17.04 4.97
C ILE A 132 3.54 15.54 4.91
N GLN A 133 3.56 14.89 6.08
CA GLN A 133 3.53 13.44 6.19
C GLN A 133 2.86 13.04 7.49
N MET A 134 2.21 11.89 7.47
CA MET A 134 1.56 11.29 8.63
C MET A 134 2.23 9.95 8.94
N PHE A 135 2.34 9.64 10.21
CA PHE A 135 2.80 8.38 10.74
C PHE A 135 1.74 7.84 11.68
N CYS A 136 1.67 6.53 11.84
CA CYS A 136 0.77 5.92 12.81
C CYS A 136 1.51 4.92 13.69
N ILE A 137 1.13 4.90 14.95
CA ILE A 137 1.47 3.85 15.90
C ILE A 137 0.24 2.96 16.01
N LEU A 138 0.37 1.70 15.62
CA LEU A 138 -0.68 0.69 15.68
C LEU A 138 -0.09 -0.59 16.25
N ASN A 139 -0.68 -1.14 17.31
CA ASN A 139 -0.20 -2.36 17.96
C ASN A 139 1.30 -2.30 18.33
N GLY A 140 1.72 -1.17 18.88
CA GLY A 140 3.11 -0.93 19.25
C GLY A 140 4.07 -0.84 18.06
N LYS A 141 3.57 -0.70 16.83
CA LYS A 141 4.40 -0.60 15.63
C LYS A 141 4.20 0.72 14.92
N ILE A 142 5.28 1.26 14.38
CA ILE A 142 5.29 2.57 13.73
C ILE A 142 5.33 2.39 12.21
N TYR A 143 4.41 3.04 11.53
CA TYR A 143 4.28 3.03 10.08
C TYR A 143 4.30 4.46 9.51
N SER A 144 4.91 4.62 8.35
CA SER A 144 4.71 5.81 7.51
C SER A 144 3.43 5.66 6.70
N SER A 145 2.53 6.63 6.81
CA SER A 145 1.27 6.64 6.05
C SER A 145 1.52 7.08 4.60
N ARG A 146 0.94 6.35 3.66
CA ARG A 146 0.97 6.71 2.23
C ARG A 146 -0.03 7.82 1.96
N SER A 147 0.29 8.70 1.02
CA SER A 147 -0.72 9.60 0.49
C SER A 147 -1.78 8.78 -0.26
N PHE A 148 -3.03 9.23 -0.21
CA PHE A 148 -4.11 8.55 -0.93
C PHE A 148 -3.85 8.49 -2.45
N GLY A 149 -3.28 9.57 -3.01
CA GLY A 149 -2.87 9.61 -4.42
C GLY A 149 -1.82 8.57 -4.76
N GLU A 150 -0.79 8.39 -3.92
CA GLU A 150 0.20 7.31 -4.12
C GLU A 150 -0.46 5.93 -4.07
N LEU A 151 -1.40 5.70 -3.16
CA LEU A 151 -2.11 4.41 -3.08
C LEU A 151 -2.93 4.13 -4.35
N LEU A 152 -3.67 5.13 -4.83
CA LEU A 152 -4.47 5.01 -6.06
C LEU A 152 -3.60 4.75 -7.28
N ASN A 153 -2.54 5.54 -7.47
CA ASN A 153 -1.65 5.38 -8.62
C ASN A 153 -1.00 3.99 -8.64
N ASN A 154 -0.57 3.48 -7.48
CA ASN A 154 -0.05 2.11 -7.37
C ASN A 154 -1.10 1.05 -7.74
N LYS A 155 -2.36 1.22 -7.31
CA LYS A 155 -3.44 0.30 -7.68
C LYS A 155 -3.74 0.34 -9.17
N ILE A 156 -3.83 1.54 -9.76
CA ILE A 156 -4.08 1.72 -11.19
C ILE A 156 -2.96 1.08 -12.01
N ALA A 157 -1.69 1.34 -11.65
CA ALA A 157 -0.56 0.74 -12.33
C ALA A 157 -0.57 -0.80 -12.26
N ASN A 158 -0.92 -1.37 -11.10
CA ASN A 158 -1.07 -2.82 -10.98
C ASN A 158 -2.19 -3.38 -11.86
N ILE A 159 -3.32 -2.67 -11.98
CA ILE A 159 -4.43 -3.07 -12.86
C ILE A 159 -3.98 -3.03 -14.32
N VAL A 160 -3.33 -1.95 -14.75
CA VAL A 160 -2.85 -1.81 -16.14
C VAL A 160 -1.85 -2.92 -16.47
N ARG A 161 -0.88 -3.22 -15.60
CA ARG A 161 0.04 -4.35 -15.80
C ARG A 161 -0.67 -5.69 -15.93
N ASN A 162 -1.76 -5.90 -15.18
CA ASN A 162 -2.52 -7.14 -15.29
C ASN A 162 -3.30 -7.21 -16.61
N VAL A 163 -3.81 -6.08 -17.10
CA VAL A 163 -4.47 -5.98 -18.41
C VAL A 163 -3.47 -6.22 -19.54
N GLU A 164 -2.28 -5.63 -19.47
CA GLU A 164 -1.19 -5.85 -20.44
C GLU A 164 -0.79 -7.33 -20.47
N LYS A 165 -0.55 -7.96 -19.32
CA LYS A 165 -0.25 -9.40 -19.25
C LYS A 165 -1.36 -10.27 -19.84
N PHE A 166 -2.62 -9.90 -19.58
CA PHE A 166 -3.76 -10.60 -20.16
C PHE A 166 -3.79 -10.44 -21.68
N TYR A 167 -3.59 -9.22 -22.18
CA TYR A 167 -3.52 -8.94 -23.60
C TYR A 167 -2.38 -9.70 -24.28
N ASP A 168 -1.18 -9.70 -23.68
CA ASP A 168 -0.03 -10.46 -24.17
C ASP A 168 -0.32 -11.96 -24.20
N CYS A 169 -0.95 -12.51 -23.15
CA CYS A 169 -1.39 -13.91 -23.15
C CYS A 169 -2.35 -14.21 -24.30
N VAL A 170 -3.38 -13.37 -24.51
CA VAL A 170 -4.38 -13.57 -25.56
C VAL A 170 -3.74 -13.42 -26.95
N ASN A 171 -2.88 -12.42 -27.13
CA ASN A 171 -2.16 -12.21 -28.39
C ASN A 171 -1.23 -13.39 -28.70
N ASN A 172 -0.53 -13.93 -27.71
CA ASN A 172 0.30 -15.13 -27.86
C ASN A 172 -0.50 -16.42 -28.14
N MET A 173 -1.81 -16.42 -27.90
CA MET A 173 -2.69 -17.56 -28.23
C MET A 173 -3.28 -17.45 -29.64
N MET A 174 -3.22 -16.27 -30.27
CA MET A 174 -3.86 -15.98 -31.55
C MET A 174 -2.83 -15.88 -32.67
N ASN A 175 -2.93 -16.79 -33.64
CA ASN A 175 -2.19 -16.70 -34.88
C ASN A 175 -3.09 -16.16 -35.99
N PHE A 176 -2.67 -15.07 -36.62
CA PHE A 176 -3.35 -14.54 -37.79
C PHE A 176 -2.76 -15.14 -39.08
N ASN A 177 -3.62 -15.70 -39.93
CA ASN A 177 -3.27 -16.13 -41.28
C ASN A 177 -4.30 -15.57 -42.28
N ILE A 178 -3.84 -15.01 -43.40
CA ILE A 178 -4.67 -14.39 -44.45
C ILE A 178 -5.72 -15.36 -45.02
N THR A 179 -5.45 -16.67 -45.01
CA THR A 179 -6.38 -17.69 -45.54
C THR A 179 -7.45 -18.15 -44.55
N SER A 180 -7.20 -18.06 -43.25
CA SER A 180 -8.08 -18.58 -42.19
C SER A 180 -8.46 -17.56 -41.12
N ASN A 181 -8.04 -16.30 -41.27
CA ASN A 181 -8.16 -15.21 -40.30
C ASN A 181 -7.49 -15.58 -38.94
N TYR A 182 -8.14 -15.31 -37.81
CA TYR A 182 -7.61 -15.62 -36.48
C TYR A 182 -7.81 -17.10 -36.12
N ASN A 183 -6.71 -17.79 -35.85
CA ASN A 183 -6.70 -19.16 -35.36
C ASN A 183 -6.11 -19.20 -33.95
N PHE A 184 -6.73 -19.99 -33.06
CA PHE A 184 -6.11 -20.32 -31.78
C PHE A 184 -5.26 -21.58 -31.95
N GLU A 185 -4.00 -21.54 -31.53
CA GLU A 185 -3.20 -22.76 -31.45
C GLU A 185 -3.80 -23.68 -30.38
N ARG A 186 -4.61 -24.63 -30.83
CA ARG A 186 -5.02 -25.75 -29.99
C ARG A 186 -3.74 -26.55 -29.74
N LYS A 187 -3.24 -26.58 -28.49
CA LYS A 187 -2.33 -27.66 -28.09
C LYS A 187 -3.01 -28.94 -28.52
N MET A 188 -2.39 -29.69 -29.43
CA MET A 188 -2.89 -30.99 -29.85
C MET A 188 -2.85 -31.90 -28.63
N ASP A 189 -3.91 -31.87 -27.83
CA ASP A 189 -4.20 -32.90 -26.86
C ASP A 189 -4.59 -34.13 -27.69
N GLU A 190 -3.59 -34.86 -28.21
CA GLU A 190 -3.76 -36.19 -28.80
C GLU A 190 -4.53 -37.15 -27.87
N GLN A 191 -4.75 -36.76 -26.60
CA GLN A 191 -5.55 -37.49 -25.62
C GLN A 191 -7.06 -37.21 -25.66
N LEU A 192 -7.52 -36.04 -26.12
CA LEU A 192 -8.97 -35.72 -26.13
C LEU A 192 -9.67 -36.27 -27.38
N ASP A 193 -9.02 -36.21 -28.54
CA ASP A 193 -9.62 -36.73 -29.78
C ASP A 193 -9.70 -38.28 -29.78
N ASN A 194 -8.79 -38.96 -29.07
CA ASN A 194 -8.82 -40.43 -28.95
C ASN A 194 -9.95 -40.96 -28.05
N GLN A 195 -10.48 -40.17 -27.11
CA GLN A 195 -11.61 -40.60 -26.27
C GLN A 195 -12.96 -40.57 -27.01
N HIS A 196 -13.07 -39.78 -28.08
CA HIS A 196 -14.32 -39.61 -28.82
C HIS A 196 -14.39 -40.35 -30.16
N MET A 197 -13.28 -40.92 -30.65
CA MET A 197 -13.25 -41.72 -31.89
C MET A 197 -14.09 -43.01 -31.84
N ASN A 198 -14.42 -43.50 -30.64
CA ASN A 198 -15.20 -44.73 -30.47
C ASN A 198 -16.70 -44.48 -30.22
N TYR A 199 -17.17 -43.23 -30.18
CA TYR A 199 -18.60 -42.96 -30.08
C TYR A 199 -19.24 -43.03 -31.46
N ARG A 200 -19.90 -44.14 -31.79
CA ARG A 200 -20.78 -44.19 -32.97
C ARG A 200 -22.11 -43.55 -32.57
N LEU A 201 -22.71 -42.81 -33.50
CA LEU A 201 -24.09 -42.28 -33.33
C LEU A 201 -25.12 -43.39 -33.03
N GLU A 202 -24.78 -44.64 -33.35
CA GLU A 202 -25.56 -45.85 -33.06
C GLU A 202 -25.59 -46.22 -31.57
N ASP A 203 -24.63 -45.73 -30.76
CA ASP A 203 -24.52 -46.03 -29.32
C ASP A 203 -25.42 -45.12 -28.47
N VAL A 204 -26.03 -44.08 -29.06
CA VAL A 204 -26.90 -43.12 -28.38
C VAL A 204 -28.36 -43.50 -28.57
N TYR A 205 -28.86 -44.44 -27.76
CA TYR A 205 -30.30 -44.70 -27.66
C TYR A 205 -31.01 -43.56 -26.91
N ILE A 206 -31.55 -42.59 -27.63
CA ILE A 206 -32.49 -41.62 -27.05
C ILE A 206 -33.86 -42.29 -26.90
N SER A 207 -34.11 -42.87 -25.73
CA SER A 207 -35.44 -43.35 -25.34
C SER A 207 -36.36 -42.17 -25.05
N THR A 208 -37.20 -41.78 -26.00
CA THR A 208 -38.30 -40.83 -25.80
C THR A 208 -39.54 -41.51 -25.21
N LYS A 209 -39.43 -42.04 -23.98
CA LYS A 209 -40.63 -42.41 -23.22
C LYS A 209 -41.31 -41.14 -22.70
N LYS A 210 -42.33 -40.68 -23.45
CA LYS A 210 -43.31 -39.70 -22.97
C LYS A 210 -44.00 -40.27 -21.72
N LYS A 211 -43.81 -39.65 -20.55
CA LYS A 211 -44.67 -39.90 -19.37
C LYS A 211 -46.10 -39.54 -19.76
N LYS A 212 -46.98 -40.54 -19.93
CA LYS A 212 -48.43 -40.32 -19.87
C LYS A 212 -48.79 -40.10 -18.41
N THR A 213 -49.11 -38.86 -18.06
CA THR A 213 -49.95 -38.54 -16.90
C THR A 213 -51.34 -39.09 -17.16
N GLY A 214 -51.77 -40.03 -16.33
CA GLY A 214 -53.14 -40.52 -16.17
C GLY A 214 -53.29 -40.94 -14.72
#